data_AF-A0ABD5DXD6-F1
#
_entry.id   AF-A0ABD5DXD6-F1
#
_cell.length_a   1.000
_cell.length_b   1.000
_cell.length_c   1.000
_cell.angle_alpha   90.00
_cell.angle_beta   90.00
_cell.angle_gamma   90.00
#
_symmetry.space_group_name_H-M   'P 1'
#
loop_
_entity.id
_entity.type
_entity.pdbx_description
1 polymer ?
#
loop_
_entity_poly.entity_id
_entity_poly.type
_entity_poly.pdbx_seq_one_letter_code
_entity_poly.pdbx_strand_id
1 'polypeptide(L)'
;TLGQMDVIELNEAFAAQALAVTRDLGLPDDAAHVNPNGGAIALGHPLGASGGRLAMTAAYQLKRTGGRYALCTMCIGVGQGIALI
;
A
#
# COMPACT_ATOMS: atom_id res chain seq x y z
N THR A 1 -7.45 -14.21 -1.24
CA THR A 1 -6.84 -13.91 -2.54
C THR A 1 -6.67 -12.40 -2.66
N LEU A 2 -5.83 -11.93 -3.59
CA LEU A 2 -5.58 -10.50 -3.75
C LEU A 2 -6.87 -9.71 -4.06
N GLY A 3 -7.78 -10.29 -4.86
CA GLY A 3 -9.08 -9.69 -5.16
C GLY A 3 -10.07 -9.57 -3.99
N GLN A 4 -9.70 -9.99 -2.78
CA GLN A 4 -10.51 -9.76 -1.57
C GLN A 4 -10.13 -8.46 -0.83
N MET A 5 -9.04 -7.81 -1.23
CA MET A 5 -8.56 -6.60 -0.55
C MET A 5 -9.40 -5.41 -0.99
N ASP A 6 -10.12 -4.80 -0.05
CA ASP A 6 -10.88 -3.56 -0.28
C ASP A 6 -9.96 -2.34 -0.31
N VAL A 7 -8.78 -2.44 0.31
CA VAL A 7 -7.73 -1.40 0.36
C VAL A 7 -6.36 -2.03 0.24
N ILE A 8 -5.47 -1.44 -0.55
CA ILE A 8 -4.05 -1.79 -0.61
C ILE A 8 -3.25 -0.52 -0.29
N GLU A 9 -2.54 -0.53 0.82
CA GLU A 9 -1.58 0.50 1.20
C GLU A 9 -0.17 -0.01 0.87
N LEU A 10 0.32 0.37 -0.31
CA LEU A 10 1.64 0.03 -0.85
C LEU A 10 2.60 1.20 -0.61
N ASN A 11 3.71 0.95 0.09
CA ASN A 11 4.75 1.96 0.21
C ASN A 11 5.31 2.37 -1.16
N GLU A 12 5.28 3.66 -1.46
CA GLU A 12 5.78 4.22 -2.71
C GLU A 12 7.21 4.74 -2.52
N ALA A 13 8.20 3.86 -2.48
CA ALA A 13 9.59 4.31 -2.41
C ALA A 13 9.97 5.11 -3.67
N PHE A 14 9.49 4.64 -4.83
CA PHE A 14 9.58 5.30 -6.12
C PHE A 14 8.36 4.94 -6.97
N ALA A 15 7.94 5.82 -7.88
CA ALA A 15 6.82 5.54 -8.79
C ALA A 15 7.09 4.30 -9.65
N ALA A 16 8.31 4.17 -10.19
CA ALA A 16 8.72 3.01 -10.97
C ALA A 16 8.66 1.70 -10.17
N GLN A 17 9.02 1.73 -8.87
CA GLN A 17 8.92 0.56 -8.00
C GLN A 17 7.46 0.20 -7.71
N ALA A 18 6.61 1.19 -7.42
CA ALA A 18 5.20 0.94 -7.15
C ALA A 18 4.49 0.35 -8.38
N LEU A 19 4.71 0.92 -9.57
CA LEU A 19 4.16 0.43 -10.84
C LEU A 19 4.65 -0.98 -11.18
N ALA A 20 5.92 -1.30 -10.90
CA ALA A 20 6.42 -2.66 -11.10
C ALA A 20 5.68 -3.67 -10.20
N VAL A 21 5.47 -3.33 -8.93
CA VAL A 21 4.75 -4.20 -7.98
C VAL A 21 3.28 -4.38 -8.38
N THR A 22 2.57 -3.31 -8.76
CA THR A 22 1.16 -3.43 -9.19
C THR A 22 1.02 -4.34 -10.40
N ARG A 23 1.90 -4.19 -11.40
CA ARG A 23 1.90 -5.01 -12.61
C ARG A 23 2.24 -6.47 -12.33
N ASP A 24 3.24 -6.76 -11.49
CA ASP A 24 3.60 -8.12 -11.08
C ASP A 24 2.45 -8.81 -10.31
N LEU A 25 1.66 -8.02 -9.57
CA LEU A 25 0.46 -8.49 -8.87
C LEU A 25 -0.79 -8.55 -9.75
N GLY A 26 -0.70 -8.17 -11.04
CA GLY A 26 -1.83 -8.16 -11.97
C GLY A 26 -2.87 -7.07 -11.67
N LEU A 27 -2.49 -6.00 -10.97
CA LEU A 27 -3.34 -4.85 -10.68
C LEU A 27 -3.17 -3.77 -11.75
N PRO A 28 -4.25 -3.09 -12.17
CA PRO A 28 -4.17 -1.88 -12.98
C PRO A 28 -3.31 -0.80 -12.29
N ASP A 29 -2.54 -0.04 -13.06
CA ASP A 29 -1.70 1.05 -12.56
C ASP A 29 -2.50 2.16 -11.84
N ASP A 30 -3.80 2.27 -12.14
CA ASP A 30 -4.75 3.24 -11.60
C ASP A 30 -5.83 2.61 -10.71
N ALA A 31 -5.58 1.39 -10.20
CA ALA A 31 -6.53 0.68 -9.36
C ALA A 31 -7.00 1.53 -8.17
N ALA A 32 -8.30 1.86 -8.14
CA ALA A 32 -8.87 2.80 -7.17
C ALA A 32 -8.74 2.39 -5.68
N HIS A 33 -8.45 1.11 -5.41
CA HIS A 33 -8.25 0.58 -4.07
C HIS A 33 -6.78 0.57 -3.64
N VAL A 34 -5.83 0.93 -4.52
CA VAL A 34 -4.40 1.08 -4.21
C VAL A 34 -4.12 2.54 -3.84
N ASN A 35 -3.60 2.76 -2.64
CA ASN A 35 -3.25 4.08 -2.10
C ASN A 35 -4.34 5.16 -2.35
N PRO A 36 -5.61 4.91 -1.98
CA PRO A 36 -6.75 5.78 -2.35
C PRO A 36 -6.66 7.20 -1.78
N ASN A 37 -5.77 7.44 -0.82
CA ASN A 37 -5.55 8.74 -0.18
C ASN A 37 -4.12 9.28 -0.42
N GLY A 38 -3.41 8.74 -1.44
CA GLY A 38 -2.01 9.03 -1.71
C GLY A 38 -1.05 8.19 -0.85
N GLY A 39 0.24 8.25 -1.19
CA GLY A 39 1.27 7.46 -0.54
C GLY A 39 2.55 8.23 -0.22
N ALA A 40 3.65 7.50 -0.10
CA ALA A 40 4.93 8.03 0.36
C ALA A 40 5.56 9.06 -0.59
N ILE A 41 5.22 9.03 -1.89
CA ILE A 41 5.67 10.05 -2.84
C ILE A 41 5.13 11.44 -2.46
N ALA A 42 3.85 11.49 -2.05
CA ALA A 42 3.18 12.75 -1.70
C ALA A 42 3.37 13.13 -0.22
N LEU A 43 3.31 12.14 0.67
CA LEU A 43 3.28 12.35 2.12
C LEU A 43 4.65 12.25 2.79
N GLY A 44 5.65 11.73 2.08
CA GLY A 44 6.98 11.44 2.60
C GLY A 44 7.14 10.04 3.19
N HIS A 45 8.41 9.65 3.37
CA HIS A 45 8.81 8.31 3.83
C HIS A 45 9.79 8.38 5.03
N PRO A 46 9.32 8.73 6.24
CA PRO A 46 10.13 8.54 7.45
C PRO A 46 10.24 7.04 7.74
N LEU A 47 11.41 6.43 7.49
CA LEU A 47 11.60 4.97 7.43
C LEU A 47 10.95 4.23 8.61
N GLY A 48 11.27 4.62 9.85
CA GLY A 48 10.76 3.96 11.05
C GLY A 48 9.28 4.19 11.37
N ALA A 49 8.66 5.21 10.77
CA ALA A 49 7.25 5.57 11.03
C ALA A 49 6.30 5.15 9.89
N SER A 50 6.83 4.85 8.70
CA SER A 50 6.01 4.58 7.51
C SER A 50 5.15 3.31 7.64
N GLY A 51 5.64 2.26 8.30
CA GLY A 51 4.86 1.04 8.54
C GLY A 51 3.62 1.30 9.40
N GLY A 52 3.79 2.08 10.47
CA GLY A 52 2.67 2.52 11.31
C GLY A 52 1.68 3.41 10.54
N ARG A 53 2.19 4.33 9.70
CA ARG A 53 1.35 5.17 8.83
C ARG A 53 0.48 4.32 7.89
N LEU A 54 1.06 3.34 7.18
CA LEU A 54 0.31 2.49 6.23
C LEU A 54 -0.78 1.69 6.95
N ALA A 55 -0.42 0.98 8.02
CA ALA A 55 -1.37 0.18 8.79
C ALA A 55 -2.52 1.03 9.35
N MET A 56 -2.20 2.22 9.87
CA MET A 56 -3.21 3.13 10.40
C MET A 56 -4.11 3.69 9.27
N THR A 57 -3.52 4.11 8.15
CA THR A 57 -4.29 4.65 7.00
C THR A 57 -5.22 3.59 6.42
N ALA A 58 -4.76 2.34 6.27
CA ALA A 58 -5.59 1.21 5.84
C ALA A 58 -6.77 0.99 6.80
N ALA A 59 -6.51 0.92 8.11
CA ALA A 59 -7.56 0.72 9.11
C ALA A 59 -8.61 1.85 9.09
N TYR A 60 -8.18 3.11 8.98
CA TYR A 60 -9.10 4.25 8.84
C TYR A 60 -9.88 4.21 7.53
N GLN A 61 -9.24 3.81 6.43
CA GLN A 61 -9.91 3.70 5.14
C GLN A 61 -10.99 2.61 5.16
N LEU A 62 -10.68 1.40 5.66
CA LEU A 62 -11.67 0.34 5.82
C LEU A 62 -12.85 0.80 6.69
N LYS A 63 -12.57 1.46 7.81
CA LYS A 63 -13.61 2.01 8.68
C LYS A 63 -14.48 3.04 7.94
N ARG A 64 -13.88 3.89 7.11
CA ARG A 64 -14.57 4.95 6.37
C ARG A 64 -15.44 4.41 5.24
N THR A 65 -15.00 3.35 4.57
CA THR A 65 -15.70 2.76 3.40
C THR A 65 -16.57 1.55 3.74
N GLY A 66 -16.47 1.01 4.95
CA GLY A 66 -17.13 -0.25 5.32
C GLY A 66 -16.46 -1.49 4.73
N GLY A 67 -15.19 -1.39 4.33
CA GLY A 67 -14.39 -2.52 3.82
C GLY A 67 -14.02 -3.52 4.92
N ARG A 68 -13.63 -4.72 4.52
CA ARG A 68 -13.33 -5.86 5.39
C ARG A 68 -11.85 -6.20 5.47
N TYR A 69 -11.14 -6.24 4.34
CA TYR A 69 -9.74 -6.65 4.30
C TYR A 69 -8.87 -5.58 3.65
N ALA A 70 -7.71 -5.33 4.24
CA ALA A 70 -6.67 -4.50 3.64
C ALA A 70 -5.37 -5.28 3.51
N LEU A 71 -4.53 -4.86 2.58
CA LEU A 71 -3.14 -5.31 2.48
C LEU A 71 -2.24 -4.09 2.67
N CYS A 72 -1.38 -4.13 3.69
CA CYS A 72 -0.29 -3.18 3.85
C CYS A 72 1.01 -3.84 3.42
N THR A 73 1.75 -3.26 2.48
CA THR A 73 2.99 -3.86 1.97
C THR A 73 4.06 -2.82 1.67
N MET A 74 5.33 -3.19 1.86
CA MET A 74 6.46 -2.30 1.59
C MET A 74 7.70 -3.06 1.12
N CYS A 75 8.42 -2.45 0.17
CA CYS A 75 9.80 -2.81 -0.12
C CYS A 75 10.74 -2.29 0.98
N ILE A 76 11.84 -2.98 1.19
CA ILE A 76 12.86 -2.64 2.17
C ILE A 76 14.21 -2.65 1.45
N GLY A 77 15.04 -1.64 1.74
CA GLY A 77 16.39 -1.55 1.20
C GLY A 77 17.18 -2.84 1.45
N VAL A 78 18.19 -3.09 0.61
CA VAL A 78 19.01 -4.31 0.69
C VAL A 78 18.25 -5.61 0.35
N GLY A 79 17.11 -5.50 -0.35
CA GLY A 79 16.47 -6.65 -1.00
C GLY A 79 15.50 -7.41 -0.11
N GLN A 80 14.66 -6.71 0.66
CA GLN A 80 13.65 -7.30 1.52
C GLN A 80 12.26 -6.74 1.22
N GLY A 81 11.22 -7.38 1.76
CA GLY A 81 9.85 -6.90 1.71
C GLY A 81 9.04 -7.44 2.89
N ILE A 82 7.99 -6.72 3.28
CA ILE A 82 7.06 -7.14 4.33
C ILE A 82 5.63 -6.84 3.88
N ALA A 83 4.72 -7.74 4.25
CA ALA A 83 3.28 -7.60 4.02
C ALA A 83 2.50 -7.95 5.30
N LEU A 84 1.40 -7.25 5.51
CA LEU A 84 0.45 -7.42 6.60
C LEU A 84 -0.97 -7.39 6.02
N ILE A 85 -1.84 -8.28 6.50
CA ILE A 85 -3.28 -8.29 6.22
C ILE A 85 -4.02 -7.79 7.45
#